data_AF-A0A845Q8Q2-F1
#
_entry.id   AF-A0A845Q8Q2-F1
#
_cell.length_a   1.000
_cell.length_b   1.000
_cell.length_c   1.000
_cell.angle_alpha   90.00
_cell.angle_beta   90.00
_cell.angle_gamma   90.00
#
_symmetry.space_group_name_H-M   'P 1'
#
loop_
_entity.id
_entity.type
_entity.pdbx_description
1 polymer ?
#
loop_
_entity_poly.entity_id
_entity_poly.type
_entity_poly.pdbx_seq_one_letter_code
_entity_poly.pdbx_strand_id
1 'polypeptide(L)'
;MKNRLPLAAAAAAIALVTPTSGQAADEHNVTSGITTSGAPLALHGVDAVALSLLKAIAPGDANHSVVQDGVAYYFASAESARLFMQAPAKYMPQYGGFCAYAVALGKKFDGDPRFADIVDGKLYLFVNAEIFAEYLKDKANVLAKAEATWPEIQHTPVEDL
;
A
#
# COMPACT_ATOMS: atom_id res chain seq x y z
N MET A 1 -42.64 -46.94 0.11
CA MET A 1 -42.19 -46.57 1.47
C MET A 1 -40.68 -46.30 1.42
N LYS A 2 -40.32 -45.03 1.65
CA LYS A 2 -39.00 -44.44 2.02
C LYS A 2 -37.71 -45.23 1.72
N ASN A 3 -37.02 -44.87 0.63
CA ASN A 3 -35.58 -45.09 0.50
C ASN A 3 -34.83 -43.94 1.19
N ARG A 4 -33.95 -44.28 2.13
CA ARG A 4 -33.10 -43.36 2.90
C ARG A 4 -31.77 -43.23 2.15
N LEU A 5 -31.38 -42.02 1.76
CA LEU A 5 -30.02 -41.71 1.31
C LEU A 5 -29.28 -41.06 2.49
N PRO A 6 -28.06 -41.50 2.87
CA PRO A 6 -27.31 -40.87 3.94
C PRO A 6 -26.63 -39.59 3.46
N LEU A 7 -26.70 -38.56 4.30
CA LEU A 7 -26.04 -37.28 4.14
C LEU A 7 -24.53 -37.47 4.42
N ALA A 8 -23.67 -37.39 3.40
CA ALA A 8 -22.23 -37.31 3.59
C ALA A 8 -21.85 -35.83 3.75
N ALA A 9 -21.45 -35.44 4.97
CA ALA A 9 -20.88 -34.13 5.24
C ALA A 9 -19.42 -34.12 4.79
N ALA A 10 -19.11 -33.40 3.71
CA ALA A 10 -17.73 -33.09 3.32
C ALA A 10 -17.27 -31.85 4.10
N ALA A 11 -16.38 -32.03 5.08
CA ALA A 11 -15.71 -30.92 5.75
C ALA A 11 -14.61 -30.38 4.82
N ALA A 12 -14.82 -29.20 4.23
CA ALA A 12 -13.78 -28.48 3.52
C ALA A 12 -12.83 -27.83 4.54
N ALA A 13 -11.62 -28.36 4.66
CA ALA A 13 -10.54 -27.71 5.41
C ALA A 13 -10.06 -26.50 4.61
N ILE A 14 -10.43 -25.29 5.04
CA ILE A 14 -9.86 -24.05 4.52
C ILE A 14 -8.48 -23.89 5.18
N ALA A 15 -7.41 -24.10 4.42
CA ALA A 15 -6.07 -23.76 4.86
C ALA A 15 -5.96 -22.23 4.96
N LEU A 16 -5.89 -21.72 6.20
CA LEU A 16 -5.56 -20.33 6.48
C LEU A 16 -4.08 -20.11 6.13
N VAL A 17 -3.82 -19.57 4.94
CA VAL A 17 -2.50 -19.06 4.59
C VAL A 17 -2.32 -17.75 5.33
N THR A 18 -1.60 -17.78 6.46
CA THR A 18 -1.18 -16.55 7.13
C THR A 18 0.02 -15.99 6.38
N PRO A 19 -0.04 -14.78 5.80
CA PRO A 19 1.13 -14.16 5.18
C PRO A 19 2.24 -14.02 6.22
N THR A 20 3.45 -14.48 5.88
CA THR A 20 4.62 -14.33 6.74
C THR A 20 5.06 -12.87 6.71
N SER A 21 5.51 -12.33 7.84
CA SER A 21 5.89 -10.92 7.99
C SER A 21 6.97 -10.43 7.00
N GLY A 22 7.72 -11.35 6.37
CA GLY A 22 8.73 -11.03 5.35
C GLY A 22 8.13 -10.48 4.04
N GLN A 23 6.96 -10.97 3.62
CA GLN A 23 6.34 -10.54 2.36
C GLN A 23 5.86 -9.09 2.38
N ALA A 24 5.40 -8.61 3.54
CA ALA A 24 4.95 -7.22 3.68
C ALA A 24 6.10 -6.21 3.51
N ALA A 25 7.34 -6.57 3.89
CA ALA A 25 8.48 -5.67 3.80
C ALA A 25 8.97 -5.47 2.34
N ASP A 26 8.85 -6.50 1.51
CA ASP A 26 9.22 -6.41 0.09
C ASP A 26 8.16 -5.65 -0.71
N GLU A 27 6.88 -5.83 -0.34
CA GLU A 27 5.75 -5.26 -1.07
C GLU A 27 5.37 -3.84 -0.64
N HIS A 28 5.78 -3.39 0.55
CA HIS A 28 5.47 -2.07 1.09
C HIS A 28 6.71 -1.25 1.46
N ASN A 29 6.67 0.02 1.08
CA ASN A 29 7.65 1.01 1.52
C ASN A 29 7.33 1.49 2.94
N VAL A 30 8.15 1.05 3.90
CA VAL A 30 7.94 1.32 5.32
C VAL A 30 9.20 1.83 6.01
N THR A 31 9.02 2.59 7.09
CA THR A 31 10.13 3.00 7.95
C THR A 31 10.76 1.79 8.63
N SER A 32 12.07 1.85 8.90
CA SER A 32 12.73 0.87 9.76
C SER A 32 12.15 0.89 11.18
N GLY A 33 11.84 -0.29 11.72
CA GLY A 33 11.33 -0.46 13.08
C GLY A 33 9.85 -0.86 13.13
N ILE A 34 9.31 -0.97 14.34
CA ILE A 34 7.94 -1.43 14.60
C ILE A 34 7.20 -0.37 15.43
N THR A 35 5.98 -0.05 15.01
CA THR A 35 5.10 0.88 15.72
C THR A 35 4.51 0.25 16.98
N THR A 36 3.84 1.06 17.81
CA THR A 36 3.03 0.59 18.94
C THR A 36 1.91 -0.37 18.53
N SER A 37 1.55 -0.41 17.24
CA SER A 37 0.57 -1.33 16.68
C SER A 37 1.16 -2.67 16.21
N GLY A 38 2.46 -2.89 16.41
CA GLY A 38 3.12 -4.17 16.11
C GLY A 38 3.50 -4.38 14.64
N ALA A 39 3.36 -3.35 13.80
CA ALA A 39 3.71 -3.36 12.38
C ALA A 39 4.63 -2.16 12.02
N PRO A 40 5.44 -2.24 10.95
CA PRO A 40 6.25 -1.13 10.48
C PRO A 40 5.36 -0.01 9.88
N LEU A 41 5.82 1.25 9.95
CA LEU A 41 5.03 2.42 9.56
C LEU A 41 5.13 2.70 8.06
N ALA A 42 3.98 2.76 7.38
CA ALA A 42 3.87 3.13 5.98
C ALA A 42 3.71 4.65 5.78
N LEU A 43 3.95 5.10 4.55
CA LEU A 43 3.66 6.46 4.08
C LEU A 43 4.28 7.57 4.97
N HIS A 44 5.41 7.27 5.62
CA HIS A 44 6.09 8.20 6.53
C HIS A 44 5.18 8.71 7.67
N GLY A 45 4.13 7.97 8.02
CA GLY A 45 3.14 8.38 9.02
C GLY A 45 2.20 9.51 8.59
N VAL A 46 2.17 9.86 7.29
CA VAL A 46 1.21 10.82 6.75
C VAL A 46 -0.16 10.17 6.59
N ASP A 47 -1.20 10.92 6.93
CA ASP A 47 -2.59 10.50 6.78
C ASP A 47 -2.94 10.26 5.30
N ALA A 48 -3.09 8.98 4.93
CA ALA A 48 -3.38 8.56 3.57
C ALA A 48 -4.73 9.08 3.04
N VAL A 49 -5.72 9.28 3.92
CA VAL A 49 -7.04 9.81 3.55
C VAL A 49 -6.95 11.31 3.28
N ALA A 50 -6.29 12.05 4.17
CA ALA A 50 -6.06 13.48 3.98
C ALA A 50 -5.22 13.75 2.72
N LEU A 51 -4.19 12.93 2.48
CA LEU A 51 -3.38 13.05 1.27
C LEU A 51 -4.19 12.78 0.01
N SER A 52 -4.99 11.71 0.00
CA SER A 52 -5.76 11.31 -1.19
C SER A 52 -6.93 12.24 -1.51
N LEU A 53 -7.65 12.72 -0.50
CA LEU A 53 -8.86 13.53 -0.69
C LEU A 53 -8.58 15.03 -0.72
N LEU A 54 -7.62 15.50 0.09
CA LEU A 54 -7.37 16.92 0.30
C LEU A 54 -6.01 17.37 -0.25
N LYS A 55 -5.17 16.45 -0.74
CA LYS A 55 -3.77 16.72 -1.11
C LYS A 55 -2.98 17.36 0.02
N ALA A 56 -3.34 17.03 1.27
CA ALA A 56 -2.76 17.61 2.46
C ALA A 56 -1.75 16.65 3.10
N ILE A 57 -0.56 17.16 3.41
CA ILE A 57 0.44 16.45 4.21
C ILE A 57 0.07 16.64 5.68
N ALA A 58 -0.85 15.82 6.18
CA ALA A 58 -1.26 15.82 7.56
C ALA A 58 -0.52 14.72 8.32
N PRO A 59 0.39 15.04 9.27
CA PRO A 59 1.01 14.04 10.12
C PRO A 59 -0.05 13.29 10.91
N GLY A 60 0.02 11.95 10.88
CA GLY A 60 -0.85 11.10 11.66
C GLY A 60 -0.39 10.96 13.11
N ASP A 61 -1.29 10.47 13.95
CA ASP A 61 -1.04 10.19 15.36
C ASP A 61 -1.11 8.69 15.63
N ALA A 62 -0.22 8.16 16.47
CA ALA A 62 -0.16 6.74 16.80
C ALA A 62 -1.43 6.21 17.52
N ASN A 63 -2.22 7.09 18.12
CA ASN A 63 -3.53 6.75 18.72
C ASN A 63 -4.62 6.55 17.65
N HIS A 64 -4.40 7.04 16.43
CA HIS A 64 -5.27 6.83 15.28
C HIS A 64 -4.52 6.00 14.24
N SER A 65 -4.22 4.74 14.58
CA SER A 65 -3.52 3.82 13.69
C SER A 65 -4.44 2.71 13.18
N VAL A 66 -4.16 2.24 11.96
CA VAL A 66 -4.79 1.05 11.38
C VAL A 66 -3.68 0.18 10.79
N VAL A 67 -3.70 -1.12 11.10
CA VAL A 67 -2.82 -2.09 10.44
C VAL A 67 -3.58 -2.72 9.29
N GLN A 68 -3.02 -2.61 8.08
CA GLN A 68 -3.55 -3.19 6.86
C GLN A 68 -2.39 -3.84 6.10
N ASP A 69 -2.58 -5.07 5.62
CA ASP A 69 -1.58 -5.83 4.85
C ASP A 69 -0.20 -5.93 5.54
N GLY A 70 -0.22 -6.00 6.88
CA GLY A 70 1.00 -6.14 7.69
C GLY A 70 1.76 -4.83 7.92
N VAL A 71 1.25 -3.68 7.48
CA VAL A 71 1.85 -2.35 7.71
C VAL A 71 0.89 -1.43 8.47
N ALA A 72 1.45 -0.53 9.28
CA ALA A 72 0.70 0.46 10.04
C ALA A 72 0.54 1.76 9.25
N TYR A 73 -0.66 2.31 9.21
CA TYR A 73 -0.97 3.66 8.76
C TYR A 73 -1.37 4.52 9.95
N TYR A 74 -0.87 5.74 10.02
CA TYR A 74 -1.28 6.73 11.00
C TYR A 74 -2.20 7.76 10.35
N PHE A 75 -3.15 8.27 11.13
CA PHE A 75 -4.15 9.21 10.67
C PHE A 75 -4.19 10.44 11.56
N ALA A 76 -4.44 11.61 10.96
CA ALA A 76 -4.52 12.87 11.70
C ALA A 76 -5.79 12.96 12.56
N SER A 77 -6.78 12.10 12.28
CA SER A 77 -8.03 12.02 13.04
C SER A 77 -8.60 10.60 13.06
N ALA A 78 -9.43 10.32 14.07
CA ALA A 78 -10.22 9.09 14.13
C ALA A 78 -11.18 8.93 12.93
N GLU A 79 -11.67 10.04 12.36
CA GLU A 79 -12.52 10.01 11.18
C GLU A 79 -11.76 9.58 9.93
N SER A 80 -10.54 10.09 9.71
CA SER A 80 -9.67 9.60 8.64
C SER A 80 -9.38 8.10 8.79
N ALA A 81 -9.05 7.63 10.01
CA ALA A 81 -8.84 6.20 10.26
C ALA A 81 -10.09 5.37 9.92
N ARG A 82 -11.28 5.84 10.32
CA ARG A 82 -12.55 5.19 10.00
C ARG A 82 -12.81 5.12 8.50
N LEU A 83 -12.56 6.20 7.76
CA LEU A 83 -12.71 6.25 6.31
C LEU A 83 -11.74 5.28 5.63
N PHE A 84 -10.49 5.21 6.10
CA PHE A 84 -9.51 4.25 5.60
C PHE A 84 -9.99 2.81 5.79
N MET A 85 -10.40 2.43 7.01
CA MET A 85 -10.88 1.07 7.30
C MET A 85 -12.07 0.63 6.44
N GLN A 86 -12.89 1.57 5.97
CA GLN A 86 -14.05 1.27 5.12
C GLN A 86 -13.67 0.94 3.68
N ALA A 87 -12.58 1.51 3.18
CA ALA A 87 -12.11 1.28 1.81
C ALA A 87 -10.58 1.47 1.69
N PRO A 88 -9.76 0.58 2.28
CA PRO A 88 -8.30 0.78 2.33
C PRO A 88 -7.68 0.95 0.93
N ALA A 89 -8.12 0.13 -0.03
CA ALA A 89 -7.65 0.15 -1.42
C ALA A 89 -7.85 1.50 -2.14
N LYS A 90 -8.73 2.38 -1.64
CA LYS A 90 -8.94 3.73 -2.19
C LYS A 90 -7.86 4.72 -1.76
N TYR A 91 -7.22 4.48 -0.61
CA TYR A 91 -6.32 5.44 0.03
C TYR A 91 -4.89 4.94 0.12
N MET A 92 -4.69 3.62 0.04
CA MET A 92 -3.35 3.05 0.02
C MET A 92 -2.56 3.53 -1.21
N PRO A 93 -1.29 3.90 -1.02
CA PRO A 93 -0.44 4.24 -2.15
C PRO A 93 -0.24 3.02 -3.04
N GLN A 94 -0.24 3.26 -4.36
CA GLN A 94 0.13 2.24 -5.33
C GLN A 94 1.58 1.83 -5.14
N TYR A 95 1.90 0.61 -5.59
CA TYR A 95 3.25 0.04 -5.53
C TYR A 95 3.81 0.07 -4.10
N GLY A 96 2.97 -0.21 -3.10
CA GLY A 96 3.38 -0.23 -1.70
C GLY A 96 3.81 1.12 -1.12
N GLY A 97 3.71 2.23 -1.86
CA GLY A 97 4.31 3.51 -1.47
C GLY A 97 5.73 3.72 -1.99
N PHE A 98 6.24 2.87 -2.88
CA PHE A 98 7.46 3.15 -3.63
C PHE A 98 7.21 4.19 -4.74
N CYS A 99 8.29 4.86 -5.17
CA CYS A 99 8.27 5.82 -6.26
C CYS A 99 7.78 5.17 -7.57
N ALA A 100 6.66 5.62 -8.10
CA ALA A 100 6.06 5.06 -9.31
C ALA A 100 6.99 5.17 -10.53
N TYR A 101 7.78 6.23 -10.61
CA TYR A 101 8.78 6.39 -11.67
C TYR A 101 9.93 5.38 -11.53
N ALA A 102 10.37 5.08 -10.30
CA ALA A 102 11.40 4.06 -10.08
C ALA A 102 10.87 2.65 -10.43
N VAL A 103 9.60 2.37 -10.09
CA VAL A 103 8.93 1.10 -10.43
C VAL A 103 8.86 0.91 -11.94
N ALA A 104 8.57 1.96 -12.71
CA ALA A 104 8.63 1.93 -14.17
C ALA A 104 10.02 1.61 -14.75
N LEU A 105 11.08 1.71 -13.93
CA LEU A 105 12.45 1.36 -14.28
C LEU A 105 12.92 0.04 -13.63
N GLY A 106 12.02 -0.73 -13.02
CA GLY A 106 12.34 -1.98 -12.34
C GLY A 106 13.03 -1.79 -10.98
N LYS A 107 12.91 -0.62 -10.36
CA LYS A 107 13.53 -0.27 -9.08
C LYS A 107 12.49 0.06 -8.02
N LYS A 108 12.84 -0.08 -6.75
CA LYS A 108 12.02 0.32 -5.60
C LYS A 108 12.72 1.39 -4.79
N PHE A 109 12.43 2.66 -5.06
CA PHE A 109 12.92 3.79 -4.27
C PHE A 109 11.81 4.38 -3.40
N ASP A 110 12.21 5.00 -2.30
CA ASP A 110 11.29 5.63 -1.34
C ASP A 110 10.36 6.64 -2.06
N GLY A 111 9.06 6.50 -1.83
CA GLY A 111 8.05 7.43 -2.28
C GLY A 111 7.78 8.47 -1.19
N ASP A 112 7.93 9.74 -1.54
CA ASP A 112 7.73 10.85 -0.61
C ASP A 112 6.30 11.39 -0.73
N PRO A 113 5.51 11.42 0.37
CA PRO A 113 4.15 11.97 0.38
C PRO A 113 4.04 13.41 -0.15
N ARG A 114 5.11 14.20 -0.05
CA ARG A 114 5.17 15.59 -0.56
C ARG A 114 5.11 15.66 -2.09
N PHE A 115 5.51 14.59 -2.76
CA PHE A 115 5.49 14.48 -4.21
C PHE A 115 4.53 13.35 -4.59
N ALA A 116 3.24 13.69 -4.58
CA ALA A 116 2.16 12.74 -4.86
C ALA A 116 1.28 13.21 -6.01
N ASP A 117 0.71 12.25 -6.73
CA ASP A 117 -0.35 12.50 -7.71
C ASP A 117 -1.53 11.54 -7.47
N ILE A 118 -2.72 12.02 -7.80
CA ILE A 118 -3.95 11.21 -7.76
C ILE A 118 -4.42 11.03 -9.20
N VAL A 119 -4.32 9.81 -9.71
CA VAL A 119 -4.75 9.46 -11.07
C VAL A 119 -5.81 8.36 -10.96
N ASP A 120 -6.99 8.62 -11.53
CA ASP A 120 -8.15 7.72 -11.46
C ASP A 120 -8.49 7.25 -10.04
N GLY A 121 -8.30 8.16 -9.07
CA GLY A 121 -8.58 7.90 -7.65
C GLY A 121 -7.51 7.06 -6.93
N LYS A 122 -6.39 6.73 -7.58
CA LYS A 122 -5.25 6.01 -7.00
C LYS A 122 -4.14 6.98 -6.62
N LEU A 123 -3.53 6.74 -5.46
CA LEU A 123 -2.42 7.54 -4.92
C LEU A 123 -1.07 7.03 -5.43
N TYR A 124 -0.31 7.87 -6.12
CA TYR A 124 1.05 7.58 -6.59
C TYR A 124 2.05 8.52 -5.93
N LEU A 125 3.21 7.99 -5.52
CA LEU A 125 4.27 8.76 -4.87
C LEU A 125 5.52 8.83 -5.74
N PHE A 126 6.34 9.84 -5.50
CA PHE A 126 7.59 10.10 -6.21
C PHE A 126 8.69 10.47 -5.22
N VAL A 127 9.93 10.10 -5.54
CA VAL A 127 11.05 10.20 -4.59
C VAL A 127 11.45 11.64 -4.27
N ASN A 128 11.33 12.55 -5.23
CA ASN A 128 11.71 13.96 -5.05
C ASN A 128 11.04 14.86 -6.11
N ALA A 129 11.24 16.17 -5.98
CA ALA A 129 10.68 17.18 -6.88
C ALA A 129 11.11 17.03 -8.34
N GLU A 130 12.37 16.62 -8.59
CA GLU A 130 12.92 16.48 -9.94
C GLU A 130 12.27 15.30 -10.66
N ILE A 131 12.24 14.12 -10.03
CA ILE A 131 11.59 12.93 -10.58
C ILE A 131 10.08 13.15 -10.73
N PHE A 132 9.46 13.89 -9.81
CA PHE A 132 8.06 14.26 -9.97
C PHE A 132 7.84 15.13 -11.21
N ALA A 133 8.70 16.15 -11.42
CA ALA A 133 8.63 16.99 -12.62
C ALA A 133 8.85 16.19 -13.91
N GLU A 134 9.76 15.21 -13.93
CA GLU A 134 9.94 14.31 -15.07
C GLU A 134 8.70 13.46 -15.33
N TYR A 135 8.11 12.87 -14.29
CA TYR A 135 6.84 12.16 -14.38
C TYR A 135 5.72 13.03 -14.98
N LEU A 136 5.61 14.30 -14.55
CA LEU A 136 4.55 15.21 -15.03
C LEU A 136 4.61 15.42 -16.56
N LYS A 137 5.77 15.25 -17.20
CA LYS A 137 5.93 15.40 -18.66
C LYS A 137 5.31 14.26 -19.46
N ASP A 138 5.25 13.05 -18.89
CA ASP A 138 4.75 11.86 -19.58
C ASP A 138 4.08 10.87 -18.60
N LYS A 139 3.07 11.37 -17.87
CA LYS A 139 2.40 10.63 -16.79
C LYS A 139 1.90 9.26 -17.23
N ALA A 140 1.16 9.24 -18.34
CA ALA A 140 0.44 8.05 -18.80
C ALA A 140 1.40 6.90 -19.13
N ASN A 141 2.51 7.20 -19.80
CA ASN A 141 3.53 6.21 -20.15
C ASN A 141 4.29 5.71 -18.92
N VAL A 142 4.65 6.59 -17.99
CA VAL A 142 5.32 6.19 -16.73
C VAL A 142 4.44 5.24 -15.94
N LEU A 143 3.15 5.59 -15.74
CA LEU A 143 2.24 4.72 -14.98
C LEU A 143 1.93 3.42 -15.71
N ALA A 144 1.79 3.43 -17.04
CA ALA A 144 1.60 2.19 -17.80
C ALA A 144 2.80 1.24 -17.68
N LYS A 145 4.03 1.78 -17.71
CA LYS A 145 5.25 0.98 -17.48
C LYS A 145 5.32 0.47 -16.04
N ALA A 146 5.06 1.34 -15.05
CA ALA A 146 5.06 0.93 -13.65
C ALA A 146 4.06 -0.20 -13.38
N GLU A 147 2.85 -0.10 -13.95
CA GLU A 147 1.81 -1.13 -13.85
C GLU A 147 2.26 -2.46 -14.45
N ALA A 148 2.94 -2.43 -15.61
CA ALA A 148 3.46 -3.63 -16.26
C ALA A 148 4.63 -4.25 -15.48
N THR A 149 5.51 -3.43 -14.90
CA THR A 149 6.72 -3.89 -14.20
C THR A 149 6.44 -4.35 -12.77
N TRP A 150 5.47 -3.76 -12.07
CA TRP A 150 5.23 -4.04 -10.65
C TRP A 150 5.05 -5.54 -10.32
N PRO A 151 4.24 -6.33 -11.07
CA PRO A 151 4.09 -7.76 -10.79
C PRO A 151 5.40 -8.56 -10.91
N GLU A 152 6.39 -8.06 -11.64
CA GLU A 152 7.68 -8.72 -11.83
C GLU A 152 8.63 -8.49 -10.64
N ILE A 153 8.48 -7.36 -9.93
CA ILE A 153 9.42 -6.94 -8.87
C ILE A 153 8.80 -6.89 -7.48
N GLN A 154 7.48 -6.93 -7.32
CA GLN A 154 6.81 -6.66 -6.04
C GLN A 154 7.27 -7.57 -4.89
N HIS A 155 7.66 -8.82 -5.18
CA HIS A 155 8.18 -9.76 -4.18
C HIS A 155 9.71 -9.82 -4.10
N THR A 156 10.42 -8.96 -4.84
CA THR A 156 11.89 -8.87 -4.82
C THR A 156 12.33 -7.82 -3.80
N PRO A 157 13.22 -8.14 -2.86
CA PRO A 157 13.78 -7.17 -1.91
C PRO A 157 14.45 -5.99 -2.63
N VAL A 158 14.47 -4.81 -1.99
CA VAL A 158 15.01 -3.58 -2.60
C VAL A 158 16.49 -3.72 -2.95
N GLU A 159 17.26 -4.44 -2.14
CA GLU A 159 18.69 -4.72 -2.31
C GLU A 159 19.02 -5.56 -3.55
N ASP A 160 18.05 -6.32 -4.05
CA ASP A 160 18.21 -7.22 -5.19
C ASP A 160 17.77 -6.56 -6.52
N LEU A 161 17.30 -5.30 -6.48
CA LEU A 161 16.75 -4.58 -7.64
C LEU A 161 17.71 -3.65 -8.35
#